data_AF-A0AAN6GZL0-F1
#
_entry.id   AF-A0AAN6GZL0-F1
#
_cell.length_a   1.000
_cell.length_b   1.000
_cell.length_c   1.000
_cell.angle_alpha   90.00
_cell.angle_beta   90.00
_cell.angle_gamma   90.00
#
_symmetry.space_group_name_H-M   'P 1'
#
loop_
_entity.id
_entity.type
_entity.pdbx_description
1 polymer ?
#
loop_
_entity_poly.entity_id
_entity_poly.type
_entity_poly.pdbx_seq_one_letter_code
_entity_poly.pdbx_strand_id
1 'polypeptide(L)'
;YVGFPVITVEEDAKESAIKVKQNRFLRTADVKPEEDKTIYPVFLGLRTKDGIQEDLTLNKREDTFKVPDMDFYKLNADHSGIYRTNYTPERLRKLGENAKAGLLSVEDRAGMLADAGALTAAGYQKTSGLLSLLKGFDTEPDFVVWDEITARIGAVRAAWIFQDDKVKDALKAFSRDVVSSKAHKLGWEFKESDGHIEQQFKALLFGSAASAGDEKTKAAAFEMFEKFVKGDRQAIHPNIRGAVYSIVLQYGGEKEYNAILKEYETAKNADERNTALRSVGRAKQPELIQRSLAYSLSKEVKDQDIYLPLAGLRAHKEGIEAFWTWMKANWATLKKKLPPSLTMMGSVVAMGTSGFTSEAQRADVEKFFKEVGTKGFERNLAQSLDSIDAKAGWLERDAKDVEEWLKENKYL
;
A
#
# COMPACT_ATOMS: atom_id res chain seq x y z
N TYR A 1 24.33 -8.88 -11.05
CA TYR A 1 23.47 -8.91 -9.85
C TYR A 1 22.06 -9.28 -10.24
N VAL A 2 21.28 -9.90 -9.34
CA VAL A 2 19.85 -10.20 -9.58
C VAL A 2 19.03 -8.92 -9.42
N GLY A 3 18.01 -8.74 -10.26
CA GLY A 3 17.10 -7.59 -10.26
C GLY A 3 16.66 -7.22 -11.67
N PHE A 4 16.05 -6.05 -11.81
CA PHE A 4 15.60 -5.45 -13.06
C PHE A 4 16.03 -3.97 -13.13
N PRO A 5 16.08 -3.36 -14.33
CA PRO A 5 16.50 -1.97 -14.45
C PRO A 5 15.37 -0.98 -14.19
N VAL A 6 15.76 0.23 -13.81
CA VAL A 6 15.00 1.45 -14.06
C VAL A 6 15.52 2.09 -15.34
N ILE A 7 14.59 2.52 -16.20
CA ILE A 7 14.85 3.22 -17.45
C ILE A 7 14.51 4.69 -17.26
N THR A 8 15.53 5.53 -17.15
CA THR A 8 15.36 6.99 -17.13
C THR A 8 15.17 7.50 -18.55
N VAL A 9 14.14 8.32 -18.76
CA VAL A 9 13.77 8.87 -20.07
C VAL A 9 13.88 10.39 -20.04
N GLU A 10 14.71 10.92 -20.91
CA GLU A 10 14.89 12.36 -21.11
C GLU A 10 14.51 12.71 -22.56
N GLU A 11 13.69 13.75 -22.74
CA GLU A 11 13.23 14.16 -24.06
C GLU A 11 14.20 15.15 -24.70
N ASP A 12 14.50 14.92 -25.98
CA ASP A 12 15.06 15.92 -26.88
C ASP A 12 14.01 16.31 -27.93
N ALA A 13 13.25 17.36 -27.60
CA ALA A 13 12.18 17.86 -28.45
C ALA A 13 12.69 18.41 -29.81
N LYS A 14 13.94 18.87 -29.88
CA LYS A 14 14.50 19.39 -31.15
C LYS A 14 14.72 18.27 -32.14
N GLU A 15 15.16 17.13 -31.64
CA GLU A 15 15.46 15.95 -32.44
C GLU A 15 14.27 15.00 -32.59
N SER A 16 13.12 15.31 -31.98
CA SER A 16 11.97 14.38 -31.86
C SER A 16 12.45 13.00 -31.38
N ALA A 17 13.18 13.01 -30.26
CA ALA A 17 13.87 11.84 -29.74
C ALA A 17 13.78 11.77 -28.22
N ILE A 18 14.05 10.58 -27.70
CA ILE A 18 14.26 10.32 -26.28
C ILE A 18 15.64 9.72 -26.06
N LYS A 19 16.37 10.27 -25.10
CA LYS A 19 17.54 9.63 -24.52
C LYS A 19 17.07 8.70 -23.41
N VAL A 20 17.40 7.43 -23.51
CA VAL A 20 17.06 6.43 -22.49
C VAL A 20 18.32 5.90 -21.84
N LYS A 21 18.29 5.72 -20.52
CA LYS A 21 19.40 5.22 -19.73
C LYS A 21 18.92 4.16 -18.75
N GLN A 22 19.63 3.03 -18.71
CA GLN A 22 19.33 1.96 -17.77
C GLN A 22 20.28 1.95 -16.57
N ASN A 23 19.72 1.75 -15.39
CA ASN A 23 20.45 1.52 -14.14
C ASN A 23 19.75 0.41 -13.35
N ARG A 24 20.48 -0.36 -12.55
CA ARG A 24 19.86 -1.34 -11.64
C ARG A 24 18.89 -0.62 -10.70
N PHE A 25 17.67 -1.13 -10.56
CA PHE A 25 16.71 -0.57 -9.60
C PHE A 25 16.91 -1.19 -8.21
N LEU A 26 17.04 -0.35 -7.18
CA LEU A 26 16.95 -0.70 -5.77
C LEU A 26 15.88 0.18 -5.10
N ARG A 27 15.16 -0.36 -4.12
CA ARG A 27 14.08 0.36 -3.41
C ARG A 27 14.57 1.54 -2.58
N THR A 28 15.86 1.61 -2.32
CA THR A 28 16.58 2.63 -1.57
C THR A 28 17.33 3.62 -2.47
N ALA A 29 17.37 3.36 -3.79
CA ALA A 29 18.11 4.13 -4.81
C ALA A 29 19.58 4.45 -4.48
N ASP A 30 20.19 3.68 -3.59
CA ASP A 30 21.58 3.80 -3.12
C ASP A 30 22.53 2.87 -3.88
N VAL A 31 22.20 2.60 -5.15
CA VAL A 31 22.94 1.65 -6.00
C VAL A 31 24.39 2.10 -6.13
N LYS A 32 25.33 1.25 -5.70
CA LYS A 32 26.75 1.55 -5.83
C LYS A 32 27.28 1.23 -7.24
N PRO A 33 28.34 1.91 -7.72
CA PRO A 33 28.91 1.64 -9.04
C PRO A 33 29.29 0.17 -9.27
N GLU A 34 29.75 -0.54 -8.22
CA GLU A 34 30.06 -1.96 -8.28
C GLU A 34 28.82 -2.86 -8.41
N GLU A 35 27.64 -2.36 -8.04
CA GLU A 35 26.35 -3.05 -8.11
C GLU A 35 25.59 -2.77 -9.41
N ASP A 36 25.92 -1.67 -10.08
CA ASP A 36 25.31 -1.24 -11.34
C ASP A 36 26.16 -1.60 -12.56
N LYS A 37 26.81 -2.76 -12.56
CA LYS A 37 27.64 -3.19 -13.71
C LYS A 37 26.85 -3.94 -14.79
N THR A 38 25.70 -4.49 -14.43
CA THR A 38 24.89 -5.31 -15.34
C THR A 38 24.18 -4.42 -16.37
N ILE A 39 24.36 -4.74 -17.66
CA ILE A 39 23.57 -4.19 -18.76
C ILE A 39 22.48 -5.21 -19.10
N TYR A 40 21.22 -4.82 -18.97
CA TYR A 40 20.07 -5.64 -19.27
C TYR A 40 19.69 -5.46 -20.75
N PRO A 41 19.33 -6.52 -21.48
CA PRO A 41 18.68 -6.39 -22.77
C PRO A 41 17.22 -5.95 -22.55
N VAL A 42 16.91 -4.69 -22.84
CA VAL A 42 15.58 -4.12 -22.56
C VAL A 42 14.84 -3.86 -23.86
N PHE A 43 13.76 -4.60 -24.08
CA PHE A 43 12.78 -4.32 -25.13
C PHE A 43 11.88 -3.17 -24.66
N LEU A 44 11.96 -2.03 -25.34
CA LEU A 44 11.40 -0.77 -24.86
C LEU A 44 9.87 -0.68 -25.05
N GLY A 45 9.29 -1.33 -26.06
CA GLY A 45 7.84 -1.31 -26.31
C GLY A 45 7.26 0.10 -26.31
N LEU A 46 7.51 0.87 -27.36
CA LEU A 46 7.08 2.27 -27.46
C LEU A 46 5.64 2.35 -28.00
N ARG A 47 4.68 2.66 -27.13
CA ARG A 47 3.32 3.01 -27.54
C ARG A 47 3.29 4.41 -28.13
N THR A 48 2.61 4.55 -29.27
CA THR A 48 2.32 5.79 -29.99
C THR A 48 0.85 5.78 -30.45
N LYS A 49 0.39 6.84 -31.12
CA LYS A 49 -0.97 6.88 -31.69
C LYS A 49 -1.17 5.84 -32.81
N ASP A 50 -0.08 5.45 -33.48
CA ASP A 50 -0.09 4.52 -34.61
C ASP A 50 0.04 3.05 -34.20
N GLY A 51 0.19 2.77 -32.90
CA GLY A 51 0.39 1.42 -32.37
C GLY A 51 1.62 1.31 -31.46
N ILE A 52 2.07 0.07 -31.25
CA ILE A 52 3.22 -0.27 -30.39
C ILE A 52 4.41 -0.63 -31.29
N GLN A 53 5.55 0.03 -31.09
CA GLN A 53 6.83 -0.33 -31.70
C GLN A 53 7.60 -1.26 -30.76
N GLU A 54 7.76 -2.52 -31.16
CA GLU A 54 8.35 -3.58 -30.33
C GLU A 54 9.83 -3.88 -30.67
N ASP A 55 10.35 -3.33 -31.76
CA ASP A 55 11.71 -3.57 -32.25
C ASP A 55 12.78 -2.72 -31.55
N LEU A 56 12.36 -1.70 -30.78
CA LEU A 56 13.28 -0.84 -30.04
C LEU A 56 13.91 -1.58 -28.85
N THR A 57 15.23 -1.78 -28.90
CA THR A 57 15.98 -2.50 -27.86
C THR A 57 17.15 -1.69 -27.31
N LEU A 58 17.22 -1.54 -26.00
CA LEU A 58 18.36 -0.96 -25.29
C LEU A 58 19.30 -2.06 -24.79
N ASN A 59 20.43 -2.25 -25.50
CA ASN A 59 21.50 -3.22 -25.16
C ASN A 59 22.77 -2.56 -24.62
N LYS A 60 22.69 -1.26 -24.31
CA LYS A 60 23.80 -0.44 -23.81
C LYS A 60 23.34 0.31 -22.55
N ARG A 61 24.29 0.96 -21.87
CA ARG A 61 23.99 1.81 -20.71
C ARG A 61 22.97 2.90 -21.04
N GLU A 62 23.16 3.57 -22.17
CA GLU A 62 22.27 4.59 -22.69
C GLU A 62 22.27 4.53 -24.21
N ASP A 63 21.16 4.93 -24.82
CA ASP A 63 21.02 5.11 -26.26
C ASP A 63 19.91 6.15 -26.55
N THR A 64 19.78 6.58 -27.80
CA THR A 64 18.77 7.57 -28.23
C THR A 64 17.84 6.96 -29.27
N PHE A 65 16.54 7.17 -29.11
CA PHE A 65 15.50 6.64 -29.99
C PHE A 65 14.62 7.75 -30.53
N LYS A 66 14.30 7.73 -31.83
CA LYS A 66 13.35 8.67 -32.42
C LYS A 66 11.93 8.35 -31.95
N VAL A 67 11.15 9.39 -31.71
CA VAL A 67 9.75 9.29 -31.31
C VAL A 67 8.90 10.02 -32.36
N PRO A 68 7.96 9.35 -33.03
CA PRO A 68 7.17 9.97 -34.10
C PRO A 68 6.31 11.15 -33.63
N ASP A 69 5.78 11.08 -32.42
CA ASP A 69 4.91 12.08 -31.82
C ASP A 69 5.35 12.37 -30.38
N MET A 70 5.96 13.55 -30.16
CA MET A 70 6.38 13.97 -28.83
C MET A 70 5.20 14.36 -27.93
N ASP A 71 3.99 14.56 -28.46
CA ASP A 71 2.81 14.81 -27.63
C ASP A 71 2.29 13.53 -26.98
N PHE A 72 2.36 12.40 -27.69
CA PHE A 72 1.99 11.10 -27.13
C PHE A 72 2.99 10.00 -27.45
N TYR A 73 3.66 9.56 -26.38
CA TYR A 73 4.33 8.27 -26.37
C TYR A 73 4.37 7.71 -24.95
N LYS A 74 4.51 6.39 -24.84
CA LYS A 74 4.80 5.70 -23.58
C LYS A 74 5.70 4.48 -23.85
N LEU A 75 6.84 4.42 -23.17
CA LEU A 75 7.62 3.20 -23.03
C LEU A 75 6.95 2.21 -22.07
N ASN A 76 7.34 0.95 -22.24
CA ASN A 76 6.78 -0.20 -21.56
C ASN A 76 5.28 -0.32 -21.82
N ALA A 77 4.91 -0.37 -23.10
CA ALA A 77 3.54 -0.58 -23.54
C ALA A 77 2.94 -1.84 -22.89
N ASP A 78 1.71 -1.67 -22.38
CA ASP A 78 0.96 -2.66 -21.61
C ASP A 78 1.69 -3.17 -20.37
N HIS A 79 2.71 -2.43 -19.92
CA HIS A 79 3.57 -2.76 -18.79
C HIS A 79 4.13 -4.20 -18.85
N SER A 80 4.41 -4.67 -20.06
CA SER A 80 4.79 -6.06 -20.36
C SER A 80 6.27 -6.37 -20.09
N GLY A 81 7.13 -5.35 -20.12
CA GLY A 81 8.56 -5.46 -19.87
C GLY A 81 8.91 -5.45 -18.37
N ILE A 82 9.90 -6.26 -17.99
CA ILE A 82 10.41 -6.35 -16.61
C ILE A 82 11.41 -5.21 -16.36
N TYR A 83 10.90 -3.98 -16.27
CA TYR A 83 11.65 -2.79 -15.87
C TYR A 83 10.68 -1.68 -15.45
N ARG A 84 11.21 -0.67 -14.73
CA ARG A 84 10.44 0.52 -14.36
C ARG A 84 10.80 1.68 -15.26
N THR A 85 9.83 2.53 -15.61
CA THR A 85 10.10 3.71 -16.43
C THR A 85 10.08 4.98 -15.60
N ASN A 86 11.23 5.64 -15.49
CA ASN A 86 11.40 6.92 -14.81
C ASN A 86 11.32 8.07 -15.82
N TYR A 87 10.13 8.68 -15.89
CA TYR A 87 9.87 9.86 -16.69
C TYR A 87 10.12 11.14 -15.90
N THR A 88 10.37 12.23 -16.62
CA THR A 88 10.33 13.59 -16.06
C THR A 88 8.93 13.92 -15.52
N PRO A 89 8.81 14.86 -14.55
CA PRO A 89 7.52 15.30 -14.05
C PRO A 89 6.58 15.81 -15.15
N GLU A 90 7.13 16.52 -16.14
CA GLU A 90 6.37 17.06 -17.27
C GLU A 90 5.77 15.96 -18.15
N ARG A 91 6.54 14.90 -18.44
CA ARG A 91 6.03 13.74 -19.19
C ARG A 91 5.01 12.95 -18.39
N LEU A 92 5.21 12.75 -17.08
CA LEU A 92 4.20 12.10 -16.24
C LEU A 92 2.88 12.84 -16.24
N ARG A 93 2.90 14.19 -16.18
CA ARG A 93 1.71 15.03 -16.29
C ARG A 93 0.99 14.80 -17.62
N LYS A 94 1.72 14.85 -18.74
CA LYS A 94 1.17 14.56 -20.08
C LYS A 94 0.59 13.15 -20.16
N LEU A 95 1.25 12.14 -19.58
CA LEU A 95 0.74 10.78 -19.55
C LEU A 95 -0.55 10.65 -18.73
N GLY A 96 -0.70 11.40 -17.64
CA GLY A 96 -1.96 11.51 -16.90
C GLY A 96 -3.09 12.11 -17.75
N GLU A 97 -2.81 13.13 -18.55
CA GLU A 97 -3.78 13.70 -19.50
C GLU A 97 -4.15 12.70 -20.61
N ASN A 98 -3.16 12.01 -21.16
CA ASN A 98 -3.34 10.97 -22.18
C ASN A 98 -4.14 9.77 -21.63
N ALA A 99 -3.97 9.44 -20.34
CA ALA A 99 -4.79 8.45 -19.66
C ALA A 99 -6.28 8.85 -19.66
N LYS A 100 -6.60 10.11 -19.32
CA LYS A 100 -7.98 10.64 -19.38
C LYS A 100 -8.53 10.67 -20.80
N ALA A 101 -7.69 10.94 -21.79
CA ALA A 101 -8.05 10.95 -23.20
C ALA A 101 -8.26 9.53 -23.79
N GLY A 102 -8.04 8.46 -23.01
CA GLY A 102 -8.23 7.08 -23.46
C GLY A 102 -7.12 6.56 -24.37
N LEU A 103 -5.94 7.21 -24.38
CA LEU A 103 -4.81 6.80 -25.22
C LEU A 103 -3.97 5.67 -24.60
N LEU A 104 -4.20 5.35 -23.33
CA LEU A 104 -3.48 4.31 -22.58
C LEU A 104 -4.39 3.13 -22.27
N SER A 105 -3.86 1.91 -22.40
CA SER A 105 -4.53 0.69 -21.95
C SER A 105 -4.72 0.68 -20.43
N VAL A 106 -5.51 -0.27 -19.92
CA VAL A 106 -5.70 -0.42 -18.46
C VAL A 106 -4.37 -0.76 -17.80
N GLU A 107 -3.60 -1.65 -18.44
CA GLU A 107 -2.28 -2.10 -18.03
C GLU A 107 -1.27 -0.96 -18.03
N ASP A 108 -1.29 -0.08 -19.03
CA ASP A 108 -0.44 1.11 -19.06
C ASP A 108 -0.73 2.06 -17.91
N ARG A 109 -2.01 2.30 -17.60
CA ARG A 109 -2.44 3.20 -16.52
C ARG A 109 -2.05 2.63 -15.15
N ALA A 110 -2.35 1.36 -14.90
CA ALA A 110 -1.98 0.67 -13.68
C ALA A 110 -0.45 0.60 -13.52
N GLY A 111 0.27 0.17 -14.55
CA GLY A 111 1.73 0.06 -14.55
C GLY A 111 2.43 1.41 -14.34
N MET A 112 1.92 2.48 -14.94
CA MET A 112 2.44 3.83 -14.72
C MET A 112 2.28 4.29 -13.27
N LEU A 113 1.13 4.04 -12.63
CA LEU A 113 0.93 4.38 -11.22
C LEU A 113 1.81 3.53 -10.31
N ALA A 114 2.00 2.25 -10.64
CA ALA A 114 2.89 1.34 -9.92
C ALA A 114 4.35 1.79 -10.00
N ASP A 115 4.81 2.22 -11.18
CA ASP A 115 6.14 2.79 -11.37
C ASP A 115 6.30 4.11 -10.62
N ALA A 116 5.38 5.06 -10.80
CA ALA A 116 5.44 6.34 -10.12
C ALA A 116 5.52 6.19 -8.59
N GLY A 117 4.73 5.27 -8.01
CA GLY A 117 4.77 4.99 -6.59
C GLY A 117 6.08 4.35 -6.13
N ALA A 118 6.60 3.36 -6.87
CA ALA A 118 7.85 2.70 -6.52
C ALA A 118 9.07 3.61 -6.67
N LEU A 119 9.09 4.43 -7.73
CA LEU A 119 10.15 5.39 -8.03
C LEU A 119 10.15 6.55 -7.04
N THR A 120 8.97 7.02 -6.63
CA THR A 120 8.81 7.99 -5.54
C THR A 120 9.35 7.44 -4.22
N ALA A 121 8.91 6.25 -3.81
CA ALA A 121 9.40 5.64 -2.58
C ALA A 121 10.93 5.47 -2.57
N ALA A 122 11.49 5.11 -3.73
CA ALA A 122 12.94 4.97 -3.89
C ALA A 122 13.69 6.30 -4.02
N GLY A 123 13.02 7.43 -4.33
CA GLY A 123 13.64 8.75 -4.44
C GLY A 123 14.10 9.17 -5.84
N TYR A 124 13.65 8.45 -6.87
CA TYR A 124 13.80 8.91 -8.26
C TYR A 124 12.84 10.06 -8.60
N GLN A 125 11.74 10.19 -7.85
CA GLN A 125 10.69 11.17 -8.07
C GLN A 125 10.23 11.76 -6.73
N LYS A 126 9.67 12.98 -6.78
CA LYS A 126 9.10 13.65 -5.61
C LYS A 126 7.70 13.11 -5.30
N THR A 127 7.37 13.04 -4.01
CA THR A 127 6.04 12.59 -3.55
C THR A 127 4.92 13.52 -3.99
N SER A 128 5.12 14.84 -4.01
CA SER A 128 4.18 15.82 -4.55
C SER A 128 3.74 15.50 -5.99
N GLY A 129 4.67 15.01 -6.82
CA GLY A 129 4.38 14.55 -8.18
C GLY A 129 3.42 13.35 -8.21
N LEU A 130 3.67 12.34 -7.36
CA LEU A 130 2.77 11.18 -7.21
C LEU A 130 1.38 11.60 -6.73
N LEU A 131 1.29 12.45 -5.71
CA LEU A 131 0.00 12.93 -5.18
C LEU A 131 -0.80 13.69 -6.24
N SER A 132 -0.12 14.53 -7.04
CA SER A 132 -0.74 15.26 -8.15
C SER A 132 -1.23 14.32 -9.25
N LEU A 133 -0.43 13.31 -9.59
CA LEU A 133 -0.82 12.29 -10.56
C LEU A 133 -2.07 11.54 -10.10
N LEU A 134 -2.08 11.03 -8.86
CA LEU A 134 -3.21 10.29 -8.29
C LEU A 134 -4.49 11.13 -8.24
N LYS A 135 -4.39 12.43 -7.89
CA LYS A 135 -5.52 13.36 -7.93
C LYS A 135 -6.14 13.47 -9.33
N GLY A 136 -5.31 13.31 -10.37
CA GLY A 136 -5.72 13.31 -11.76
C GLY A 136 -6.45 12.04 -12.22
N PHE A 137 -6.67 11.02 -11.40
CA PHE A 137 -7.39 9.79 -11.81
C PHE A 137 -8.83 9.72 -11.27
N ASP A 138 -9.42 10.86 -10.91
CA ASP A 138 -10.77 11.00 -10.35
C ASP A 138 -11.90 10.42 -11.21
N THR A 139 -11.70 10.32 -12.53
CA THR A 139 -12.69 9.78 -13.48
C THR A 139 -12.39 8.34 -13.95
N GLU A 140 -11.42 7.66 -13.36
CA GLU A 140 -10.98 6.33 -13.81
C GLU A 140 -12.11 5.28 -13.78
N PRO A 141 -12.36 4.55 -14.88
CA PRO A 141 -13.39 3.51 -14.93
C PRO A 141 -12.96 2.17 -14.32
N ASP A 142 -11.69 1.79 -14.37
CA ASP A 142 -11.26 0.39 -14.19
C ASP A 142 -10.80 0.04 -12.77
N PHE A 143 -11.26 -1.12 -12.29
CA PHE A 143 -10.94 -1.65 -10.96
C PHE A 143 -9.43 -1.78 -10.71
N VAL A 144 -8.69 -2.34 -11.66
CA VAL A 144 -7.24 -2.62 -11.52
C VAL A 144 -6.46 -1.32 -11.31
N VAL A 145 -6.85 -0.25 -11.99
CA VAL A 145 -6.21 1.06 -11.83
C VAL A 145 -6.56 1.65 -10.45
N TRP A 146 -7.80 1.51 -9.99
CA TRP A 146 -8.19 1.95 -8.64
C TRP A 146 -7.52 1.16 -7.52
N ASP A 147 -7.30 -0.14 -7.69
CA ASP A 147 -6.53 -0.95 -6.76
C ASP A 147 -5.11 -0.36 -6.60
N GLU A 148 -4.47 -0.01 -7.71
CA GLU A 148 -3.15 0.63 -7.68
C GLU A 148 -3.19 2.04 -7.06
N ILE A 149 -4.19 2.89 -7.39
CA ILE A 149 -4.39 4.22 -6.79
C ILE A 149 -4.45 4.11 -5.26
N THR A 150 -5.34 3.24 -4.75
CA THR A 150 -5.55 3.08 -3.31
C THR A 150 -4.33 2.47 -2.62
N ALA A 151 -3.61 1.56 -3.30
CA ALA A 151 -2.35 1.02 -2.81
C ALA A 151 -1.27 2.10 -2.67
N ARG A 152 -1.14 3.01 -3.64
CA ARG A 152 -0.16 4.11 -3.58
C ARG A 152 -0.47 5.11 -2.48
N ILE A 153 -1.75 5.50 -2.36
CA ILE A 153 -2.22 6.34 -1.25
C ILE A 153 -1.92 5.67 0.10
N GLY A 154 -2.21 4.36 0.21
CA GLY A 154 -1.93 3.56 1.40
C GLY A 154 -0.44 3.54 1.76
N ALA A 155 0.44 3.40 0.75
CA ALA A 155 1.90 3.40 0.95
C ALA A 155 2.41 4.74 1.50
N VAL A 156 1.95 5.87 0.95
CA VAL A 156 2.30 7.21 1.47
C VAL A 156 1.82 7.37 2.91
N ARG A 157 0.56 7.02 3.20
CA ARG A 157 0.01 7.10 4.57
C ARG A 157 0.76 6.22 5.56
N ALA A 158 1.19 5.03 5.14
CA ALA A 158 1.96 4.12 5.98
C ALA A 158 3.37 4.66 6.28
N ALA A 159 4.01 5.34 5.32
CA ALA A 159 5.29 6.00 5.56
C ALA A 159 5.14 7.20 6.52
N TRP A 160 4.04 7.96 6.45
CA TRP A 160 3.78 9.12 7.30
C TRP A 160 3.11 8.79 8.65
N ILE A 161 2.95 7.51 9.01
CA ILE A 161 2.10 7.09 10.14
C ILE A 161 2.57 7.62 11.51
N PHE A 162 3.88 7.92 11.66
CA PHE A 162 4.48 8.48 12.86
C PHE A 162 4.66 10.01 12.83
N GLN A 163 4.29 10.68 11.73
CA GLN A 163 4.39 12.14 11.59
C GLN A 163 3.30 12.87 12.39
N ASP A 164 3.37 14.21 12.40
CA ASP A 164 2.42 15.09 13.08
C ASP A 164 0.96 14.78 12.67
N ASP A 165 0.04 14.85 13.65
CA ASP A 165 -1.37 14.53 13.44
C ASP A 165 -2.00 15.40 12.34
N LYS A 166 -1.62 16.68 12.21
CA LYS A 166 -2.15 17.57 11.16
C LYS A 166 -1.78 17.08 9.77
N VAL A 167 -0.53 16.63 9.58
CA VAL A 167 -0.07 16.11 8.27
C VAL A 167 -0.76 14.79 7.95
N LYS A 168 -0.92 13.90 8.94
CA LYS A 168 -1.63 12.63 8.75
C LYS A 168 -3.11 12.85 8.42
N ASP A 169 -3.77 13.79 9.09
CA ASP A 169 -5.16 14.14 8.83
C ASP A 169 -5.32 14.82 7.46
N ALA A 170 -4.37 15.65 7.05
CA ALA A 170 -4.33 16.24 5.71
C ALA A 170 -4.17 15.16 4.62
N LEU A 171 -3.26 14.19 4.78
CA LEU A 171 -3.13 13.04 3.87
C LEU A 171 -4.40 12.17 3.84
N LYS A 172 -5.07 12.01 4.99
CA LYS A 172 -6.35 11.32 5.10
C LYS A 172 -7.45 12.11 4.36
N ALA A 173 -7.47 13.44 4.44
CA ALA A 173 -8.39 14.30 3.72
C ALA A 173 -8.16 14.23 2.20
N PHE A 174 -6.91 14.25 1.75
CA PHE A 174 -6.55 13.99 0.35
C PHE A 174 -7.06 12.62 -0.13
N SER A 175 -6.82 11.57 0.67
CA SER A 175 -7.29 10.23 0.33
C SER A 175 -8.80 10.21 0.14
N ARG A 176 -9.54 10.93 1.00
CA ARG A 176 -10.99 11.06 0.93
C ARG A 176 -11.44 11.80 -0.33
N ASP A 177 -10.79 12.90 -0.68
CA ASP A 177 -11.07 13.66 -1.91
C ASP A 177 -10.99 12.78 -3.16
N VAL A 178 -9.93 11.96 -3.26
CA VAL A 178 -9.71 11.08 -4.42
C VAL A 178 -10.78 9.98 -4.52
N VAL A 179 -11.14 9.31 -3.43
CA VAL A 179 -11.93 8.07 -3.50
C VAL A 179 -13.45 8.25 -3.32
N SER A 180 -13.90 9.34 -2.67
CA SER A 180 -15.29 9.42 -2.18
C SER A 180 -16.32 9.47 -3.31
N SER A 181 -16.08 10.28 -4.33
CA SER A 181 -17.02 10.44 -5.47
C SER A 181 -17.29 9.10 -6.15
N LYS A 182 -16.23 8.35 -6.47
CA LYS A 182 -16.35 7.04 -7.11
C LYS A 182 -16.96 5.99 -6.16
N ALA A 183 -16.61 6.00 -4.87
CA ALA A 183 -17.23 5.13 -3.87
C ALA A 183 -18.75 5.36 -3.76
N HIS A 184 -19.19 6.63 -3.76
CA HIS A 184 -20.61 6.97 -3.70
C HIS A 184 -21.36 6.61 -4.97
N LYS A 185 -20.72 6.72 -6.14
CA LYS A 185 -21.29 6.33 -7.43
C LYS A 185 -21.48 4.82 -7.56
N LEU A 186 -20.51 4.03 -7.10
CA LEU A 186 -20.61 2.56 -7.11
C LEU A 186 -21.59 2.04 -6.05
N GLY A 187 -21.63 2.70 -4.89
CA GLY A 187 -22.37 2.22 -3.73
C GLY A 187 -21.76 0.98 -3.09
N TRP A 188 -22.48 0.42 -2.12
CA TRP A 188 -22.08 -0.75 -1.32
C TRP A 188 -23.20 -1.79 -1.22
N GLU A 189 -24.19 -1.70 -2.11
CA GLU A 189 -25.21 -2.73 -2.29
C GLU A 189 -24.74 -3.74 -3.35
N PHE A 190 -24.83 -5.02 -2.99
CA PHE A 190 -24.45 -6.15 -3.83
C PHE A 190 -25.70 -6.78 -4.44
N LYS A 191 -25.79 -6.77 -5.77
CA LYS A 191 -26.91 -7.34 -6.53
C LYS A 191 -26.50 -8.67 -7.13
N GLU A 192 -27.47 -9.55 -7.38
CA GLU A 192 -27.22 -10.83 -8.05
C GLU A 192 -26.66 -10.66 -9.48
N SER A 193 -26.96 -9.52 -10.12
CA SER A 193 -26.43 -9.15 -11.44
C SER A 193 -24.99 -8.64 -11.42
N ASP A 194 -24.42 -8.35 -10.25
CA ASP A 194 -23.06 -7.79 -10.16
C ASP A 194 -22.03 -8.86 -10.50
N GLY A 195 -21.21 -8.60 -11.53
CA GLY A 195 -20.06 -9.43 -11.85
C GLY A 195 -19.00 -9.40 -10.74
N HIS A 196 -18.13 -10.41 -10.71
CA HIS A 196 -17.10 -10.54 -9.66
C HIS A 196 -16.21 -9.29 -9.51
N ILE A 197 -15.77 -8.69 -10.61
CA ILE A 197 -14.93 -7.47 -10.61
C ILE A 197 -15.70 -6.28 -10.03
N GLU A 198 -16.98 -6.12 -10.37
CA GLU A 198 -17.81 -5.03 -9.84
C GLU A 198 -17.96 -5.15 -8.32
N GLN A 199 -18.17 -6.37 -7.82
CA GLN A 199 -18.27 -6.61 -6.39
C GLN A 199 -16.95 -6.29 -5.66
N GLN A 200 -15.80 -6.67 -6.22
CA GLN A 200 -14.50 -6.28 -5.69
C GLN A 200 -14.31 -4.76 -5.69
N PHE A 201 -14.76 -4.09 -6.75
CA PHE A 201 -14.63 -2.66 -6.90
C PHE A 201 -15.45 -1.87 -5.88
N LYS A 202 -16.71 -2.30 -5.67
CA LYS A 202 -17.56 -1.78 -4.57
C LYS A 202 -16.86 -1.94 -3.23
N ALA A 203 -16.31 -3.12 -2.95
CA ALA A 203 -15.65 -3.40 -1.68
C ALA A 203 -14.38 -2.55 -1.46
N LEU A 204 -13.53 -2.44 -2.49
CA LEU A 204 -12.30 -1.66 -2.46
C LEU A 204 -12.58 -0.18 -2.15
N LEU A 205 -13.52 0.43 -2.89
CA LEU A 205 -13.79 1.86 -2.73
C LEU A 205 -14.59 2.18 -1.48
N PHE A 206 -15.52 1.31 -1.09
CA PHE A 206 -16.21 1.44 0.20
C PHE A 206 -15.20 1.44 1.36
N GLY A 207 -14.30 0.46 1.40
CA GLY A 207 -13.27 0.36 2.44
C GLY A 207 -12.30 1.54 2.43
N SER A 208 -11.86 1.96 1.24
CA SER A 208 -10.96 3.09 1.06
C SER A 208 -11.57 4.41 1.53
N ALA A 209 -12.80 4.72 1.12
CA ALA A 209 -13.52 5.93 1.51
C ALA A 209 -13.80 5.98 3.01
N ALA A 210 -14.33 4.89 3.59
CA ALA A 210 -14.63 4.84 5.01
C ALA A 210 -13.35 4.96 5.87
N SER A 211 -12.25 4.31 5.44
CA SER A 211 -10.94 4.41 6.11
C SER A 211 -10.37 5.84 6.03
N ALA A 212 -10.62 6.55 4.93
CA ALA A 212 -10.30 7.96 4.75
C ALA A 212 -11.27 8.92 5.47
N GLY A 213 -12.28 8.39 6.16
CA GLY A 213 -13.19 9.17 7.00
C GLY A 213 -14.35 9.81 6.24
N ASP A 214 -14.74 9.27 5.09
CA ASP A 214 -15.98 9.69 4.42
C ASP A 214 -17.19 9.34 5.29
N GLU A 215 -17.99 10.35 5.66
CA GLU A 215 -19.09 10.18 6.61
C GLU A 215 -20.21 9.29 6.08
N LYS A 216 -20.48 9.30 4.76
CA LYS A 216 -21.56 8.49 4.17
C LYS A 216 -21.24 6.99 4.24
N THR A 217 -20.02 6.61 3.86
CA THR A 217 -19.55 5.22 3.93
C THR A 217 -19.31 4.75 5.36
N LYS A 218 -18.84 5.64 6.26
CA LYS A 218 -18.79 5.37 7.71
C LYS A 218 -20.19 5.06 8.27
N ALA A 219 -21.15 5.94 8.02
CA ALA A 219 -22.52 5.75 8.51
C ALA A 219 -23.12 4.43 8.01
N ALA A 220 -22.91 4.10 6.73
CA ALA A 220 -23.32 2.82 6.16
C ALA A 220 -22.65 1.61 6.83
N ALA A 221 -21.36 1.68 7.17
CA ALA A 221 -20.69 0.62 7.91
C ALA A 221 -21.34 0.37 9.28
N PHE A 222 -21.65 1.44 10.02
CA PHE A 222 -22.33 1.33 11.32
C PHE A 222 -23.77 0.82 11.18
N GLU A 223 -24.52 1.27 10.16
CA GLU A 223 -25.88 0.80 9.91
C GLU A 223 -25.91 -0.71 9.59
N MET A 224 -25.05 -1.16 8.67
CA MET A 224 -24.92 -2.59 8.33
C MET A 224 -24.52 -3.41 9.55
N PHE A 225 -23.59 -2.90 10.35
CA PHE A 225 -23.14 -3.56 11.57
C PHE A 225 -24.23 -3.64 12.64
N GLU A 226 -25.03 -2.58 12.81
CA GLU A 226 -26.14 -2.58 13.76
C GLU A 226 -27.21 -3.62 13.40
N LYS A 227 -27.60 -3.70 12.12
CA LYS A 227 -28.53 -4.73 11.61
C LYS A 227 -27.97 -6.13 11.83
N PHE A 228 -26.67 -6.32 11.54
CA PHE A 228 -25.97 -7.58 11.76
C PHE A 228 -26.01 -8.03 13.22
N VAL A 229 -25.70 -7.14 14.17
CA VAL A 229 -25.75 -7.43 15.61
C VAL A 229 -27.17 -7.73 16.11
N LYS A 230 -28.20 -7.16 15.45
CA LYS A 230 -29.62 -7.45 15.72
C LYS A 230 -30.11 -8.78 15.14
N GLY A 231 -29.25 -9.53 14.43
CA GLY A 231 -29.54 -10.87 13.93
C GLY A 231 -29.69 -10.98 12.42
N ASP A 232 -29.65 -9.87 11.68
CA ASP A 232 -29.67 -9.91 10.22
C ASP A 232 -28.28 -10.29 9.67
N ARG A 233 -28.08 -11.60 9.46
CA ARG A 233 -26.82 -12.14 8.93
C ARG A 233 -26.55 -11.72 7.48
N GLN A 234 -27.53 -11.22 6.75
CA GLN A 234 -27.38 -10.75 5.37
C GLN A 234 -27.06 -9.26 5.28
N ALA A 235 -27.18 -8.52 6.39
CA ALA A 235 -26.88 -7.08 6.45
C ALA A 235 -25.45 -6.72 6.03
N ILE A 236 -24.50 -7.65 6.13
CA ILE A 236 -23.12 -7.45 5.70
C ILE A 236 -22.77 -8.51 4.65
N HIS A 237 -22.58 -8.06 3.41
CA HIS A 237 -22.12 -8.93 2.34
C HIS A 237 -20.69 -9.45 2.62
N PRO A 238 -20.36 -10.72 2.34
CA PRO A 238 -19.03 -11.28 2.62
C PRO A 238 -17.86 -10.45 2.09
N ASN A 239 -17.96 -9.91 0.87
CA ASN A 239 -16.90 -9.13 0.24
C ASN A 239 -16.56 -7.82 0.97
N ILE A 240 -17.48 -7.25 1.76
CA ILE A 240 -17.24 -6.03 2.54
C ILE A 240 -17.15 -6.28 4.05
N ARG A 241 -17.32 -7.52 4.52
CA ARG A 241 -17.34 -7.84 5.94
C ARG A 241 -16.08 -7.37 6.67
N GLY A 242 -14.90 -7.66 6.11
CA GLY A 242 -13.64 -7.21 6.68
C GLY A 242 -13.51 -5.69 6.74
N ALA A 243 -14.04 -4.98 5.73
CA ALA A 243 -14.07 -3.53 5.72
C ALA A 243 -15.02 -3.00 6.80
N VAL A 244 -16.27 -3.47 6.85
CA VAL A 244 -17.25 -3.06 7.87
C VAL A 244 -16.70 -3.26 9.28
N TYR A 245 -16.17 -4.45 9.59
CA TYR A 245 -15.58 -4.73 10.91
C TYR A 245 -14.40 -3.80 11.21
N SER A 246 -13.51 -3.60 10.24
CA SER A 246 -12.36 -2.70 10.43
C SER A 246 -12.79 -1.26 10.70
N ILE A 247 -13.83 -0.77 10.01
CA ILE A 247 -14.31 0.61 10.13
C ILE A 247 -15.03 0.85 11.45
N VAL A 248 -15.92 -0.06 11.87
CA VAL A 248 -16.62 0.11 13.15
C VAL A 248 -15.66 -0.03 14.34
N LEU A 249 -14.57 -0.77 14.21
CA LEU A 249 -13.52 -0.82 15.24
C LEU A 249 -12.61 0.41 15.21
N GLN A 250 -12.32 0.95 14.02
CA GLN A 250 -11.50 2.14 13.86
C GLN A 250 -12.18 3.40 14.44
N TYR A 251 -13.51 3.49 14.35
CA TYR A 251 -14.28 4.67 14.74
C TYR A 251 -15.27 4.45 15.90
N GLY A 252 -15.52 3.20 16.29
CA GLY A 252 -16.40 2.85 17.39
C GLY A 252 -15.63 2.63 18.69
N GLY A 253 -16.20 1.82 19.57
CA GLY A 253 -15.60 1.54 20.88
C GLY A 253 -15.82 0.13 21.37
N GLU A 254 -15.86 -0.01 22.68
CA GLU A 254 -15.94 -1.31 23.35
C GLU A 254 -17.17 -2.12 22.94
N LYS A 255 -18.31 -1.46 22.66
CA LYS A 255 -19.53 -2.13 22.19
C LYS A 255 -19.29 -2.89 20.88
N GLU A 256 -18.75 -2.21 19.87
CA GLU A 256 -18.45 -2.81 18.56
C GLU A 256 -17.36 -3.88 18.68
N TYR A 257 -16.34 -3.63 19.50
CA TYR A 257 -15.29 -4.59 19.81
C TYR A 257 -15.83 -5.90 20.38
N ASN A 258 -16.68 -5.81 21.42
CA ASN A 258 -17.27 -6.97 22.06
C ASN A 258 -18.18 -7.76 21.11
N ALA A 259 -18.93 -7.06 20.25
CA ALA A 259 -19.77 -7.71 19.25
C ALA A 259 -18.96 -8.48 18.19
N ILE A 260 -17.86 -7.90 17.69
CA ILE A 260 -16.96 -8.60 16.75
C ILE A 260 -16.20 -9.74 17.42
N LEU A 261 -15.78 -9.58 18.67
CA LEU A 261 -15.11 -10.67 19.39
C LEU A 261 -16.07 -11.85 19.62
N LYS A 262 -17.33 -11.56 19.98
CA LYS A 262 -18.38 -12.58 20.09
C LYS A 262 -18.62 -13.31 18.77
N GLU A 263 -18.54 -12.61 17.64
CA GLU A 263 -18.61 -13.23 16.31
C GLU A 263 -17.48 -14.24 16.10
N TYR A 264 -16.25 -13.91 16.49
CA TYR A 264 -15.13 -14.86 16.43
C TYR A 264 -15.38 -16.12 17.29
N GLU A 265 -15.97 -15.94 18.47
CA GLU A 265 -16.22 -17.02 19.43
C GLU A 265 -17.38 -17.94 19.02
N THR A 266 -18.38 -17.41 18.29
CA THR A 266 -19.65 -18.10 18.06
C THR A 266 -19.94 -18.45 16.60
N ALA A 267 -19.26 -17.82 15.64
CA ALA A 267 -19.50 -18.09 14.22
C ALA A 267 -19.13 -19.53 13.85
N LYS A 268 -19.94 -20.15 13.00
CA LYS A 268 -19.74 -21.55 12.57
C LYS A 268 -18.72 -21.68 11.45
N ASN A 269 -18.59 -20.63 10.63
CA ASN A 269 -17.71 -20.61 9.47
C ASN A 269 -16.33 -20.06 9.84
N ALA A 270 -15.26 -20.75 9.41
CA ALA A 270 -13.89 -20.32 9.63
C ALA A 270 -13.58 -18.96 8.99
N ASP A 271 -14.17 -18.64 7.83
CA ASP A 271 -13.97 -17.35 7.17
C ASP A 271 -14.52 -16.17 8.00
N GLU A 272 -15.74 -16.33 8.56
CA GLU A 272 -16.36 -15.33 9.44
C GLU A 272 -15.54 -15.13 10.71
N ARG A 273 -15.13 -16.23 11.36
CA ARG A 273 -14.27 -16.19 12.55
C ARG A 273 -12.96 -15.48 12.25
N ASN A 274 -12.25 -15.90 11.21
CA ASN A 274 -10.95 -15.34 10.88
C ASN A 274 -11.05 -13.87 10.49
N THR A 275 -12.13 -13.46 9.81
CA THR A 275 -12.38 -12.05 9.48
C THR A 275 -12.60 -11.21 10.73
N ALA A 276 -13.40 -11.70 11.69
CA ALA A 276 -13.61 -11.05 12.97
C ALA A 276 -12.30 -10.88 13.74
N LEU A 277 -11.57 -11.99 13.94
CA LEU A 277 -10.31 -11.97 14.69
C LEU A 277 -9.23 -11.14 14.00
N ARG A 278 -9.17 -11.12 12.67
CA ARG A 278 -8.24 -10.26 11.92
C ARG A 278 -8.50 -8.77 12.13
N SER A 279 -9.73 -8.41 12.47
CA SER A 279 -10.18 -7.03 12.56
C SER A 279 -9.97 -6.41 13.94
N VAL A 280 -9.97 -7.18 15.03
CA VAL A 280 -9.99 -6.65 16.42
C VAL A 280 -8.90 -5.60 16.71
N GLY A 281 -7.69 -5.79 16.17
CA GLY A 281 -6.58 -4.85 16.33
C GLY A 281 -6.79 -3.48 15.66
N ARG A 282 -7.89 -3.26 14.92
CA ARG A 282 -8.24 -1.96 14.32
C ARG A 282 -8.71 -0.94 15.36
N ALA A 283 -9.14 -1.40 16.54
CA ALA A 283 -9.47 -0.53 17.65
C ALA A 283 -8.24 0.24 18.15
N LYS A 284 -8.41 1.54 18.39
CA LYS A 284 -7.32 2.45 18.80
C LYS A 284 -7.28 2.73 20.30
N GLN A 285 -8.33 2.38 21.03
CA GLN A 285 -8.39 2.60 22.48
C GLN A 285 -7.32 1.72 23.16
N PRO A 286 -6.49 2.27 24.07
CA PRO A 286 -5.38 1.54 24.68
C PRO A 286 -5.80 0.19 25.29
N GLU A 287 -6.94 0.14 25.97
CA GLU A 287 -7.49 -1.05 26.62
C GLU A 287 -7.85 -2.12 25.58
N LEU A 288 -8.45 -1.73 24.46
CA LEU A 288 -8.84 -2.64 23.37
C LEU A 288 -7.62 -3.16 22.60
N ILE A 289 -6.57 -2.34 22.45
CA ILE A 289 -5.27 -2.77 21.91
C ILE A 289 -4.67 -3.86 22.81
N GLN A 290 -4.62 -3.66 24.12
CA GLN A 290 -4.10 -4.66 25.05
C GLN A 290 -4.94 -5.95 25.04
N ARG A 291 -6.26 -5.84 24.95
CA ARG A 291 -7.15 -7.00 24.78
C ARG A 291 -6.86 -7.77 23.50
N SER A 292 -6.61 -7.07 22.38
CA SER A 292 -6.26 -7.69 21.10
C SER A 292 -4.93 -8.46 21.20
N LEU A 293 -3.92 -7.84 21.80
CA LEU A 293 -2.60 -8.45 22.03
C LEU A 293 -2.65 -9.66 22.96
N ALA A 294 -3.44 -9.58 24.03
CA ALA A 294 -3.63 -10.70 24.96
C ALA A 294 -4.29 -11.90 24.26
N TYR A 295 -5.21 -11.65 23.34
CA TYR A 295 -5.92 -12.69 22.60
C TYR A 295 -4.98 -13.54 21.74
N SER A 296 -3.89 -12.98 21.22
CA SER A 296 -2.85 -13.70 20.48
C SER A 296 -2.23 -14.88 21.25
N LEU A 297 -2.09 -14.77 22.57
CA LEU A 297 -1.49 -15.81 23.42
C LEU A 297 -2.52 -16.58 24.25
N SER A 298 -3.80 -16.31 24.01
CA SER A 298 -4.92 -16.96 24.69
C SER A 298 -5.05 -18.43 24.27
N LYS A 299 -5.89 -19.20 24.97
CA LYS A 299 -6.14 -20.62 24.64
C LYS A 299 -7.15 -20.75 23.50
N GLU A 300 -7.88 -19.68 23.24
CA GLU A 300 -8.94 -19.54 22.26
C GLU A 300 -8.36 -19.45 20.83
N VAL A 301 -7.16 -18.87 20.69
CA VAL A 301 -6.43 -18.75 19.43
C VAL A 301 -5.42 -19.88 19.26
N LYS A 302 -5.52 -20.60 18.14
CA LYS A 302 -4.54 -21.63 17.76
C LYS A 302 -3.20 -20.97 17.45
N ASP A 303 -2.10 -21.66 17.73
CA ASP A 303 -0.75 -21.11 17.51
C ASP A 303 -0.48 -20.68 16.06
N GLN A 304 -1.07 -21.36 15.07
CA GLN A 304 -0.98 -20.97 13.65
C GLN A 304 -1.76 -19.69 13.31
N ASP A 305 -2.74 -19.31 14.14
CA ASP A 305 -3.66 -18.18 13.96
C ASP A 305 -3.29 -16.97 14.84
N ILE A 306 -2.17 -17.06 15.59
CA ILE A 306 -1.65 -16.01 16.49
C ILE A 306 -1.54 -14.63 15.82
N TYR A 307 -1.26 -14.61 14.52
CA TYR A 307 -1.08 -13.41 13.71
C TYR A 307 -2.39 -12.69 13.39
N LEU A 308 -3.55 -13.36 13.49
CA LEU A 308 -4.85 -12.79 13.15
C LEU A 308 -5.16 -11.54 14.00
N PRO A 309 -5.24 -11.60 15.34
CA PRO A 309 -5.52 -10.41 16.16
C PRO A 309 -4.47 -9.30 16.04
N LEU A 310 -3.26 -9.66 15.65
CA LEU A 310 -2.13 -8.73 15.45
C LEU A 310 -2.23 -7.95 14.14
N ALA A 311 -3.03 -8.42 13.17
CA ALA A 311 -3.06 -7.85 11.83
C ALA A 311 -3.56 -6.41 11.78
N GLY A 312 -4.63 -6.12 12.52
CA GLY A 312 -5.26 -4.80 12.57
C GLY A 312 -4.41 -3.73 13.26
N LEU A 313 -3.53 -4.11 14.19
CA LEU A 313 -2.70 -3.19 14.96
C LEU A 313 -1.73 -2.39 14.08
N ARG A 314 -1.34 -2.95 12.92
CA ARG A 314 -0.43 -2.31 11.96
C ARG A 314 -1.06 -1.14 11.21
N ALA A 315 -2.33 -0.85 11.44
CA ALA A 315 -3.07 0.19 10.73
C ALA A 315 -2.96 1.58 11.38
N HIS A 316 -2.42 1.66 12.59
CA HIS A 316 -2.34 2.90 13.37
C HIS A 316 -1.07 2.90 14.23
N LYS A 317 -0.63 4.11 14.60
CA LYS A 317 0.64 4.33 15.30
C LYS A 317 0.68 3.59 16.64
N GLU A 318 -0.40 3.73 17.41
CA GLU A 318 -0.53 3.22 18.77
C GLU A 318 -0.44 1.68 18.78
N GLY A 319 -1.06 1.03 17.80
CA GLY A 319 -1.04 -0.41 17.64
C GLY A 319 0.32 -0.96 17.22
N ILE A 320 1.05 -0.27 16.34
CA ILE A 320 2.42 -0.65 15.94
C ILE A 320 3.36 -0.61 17.16
N GLU A 321 3.33 0.48 17.92
CA GLU A 321 4.17 0.65 19.13
C GLU A 321 3.81 -0.36 20.22
N ALA A 322 2.51 -0.57 20.46
CA ALA A 322 2.05 -1.54 21.45
C ALA A 322 2.40 -2.98 21.07
N PHE A 323 2.30 -3.33 19.79
CA PHE A 323 2.66 -4.66 19.32
C PHE A 323 4.15 -4.94 19.48
N TRP A 324 5.02 -4.00 19.09
CA TRP A 324 6.45 -4.18 19.32
C TRP A 324 6.81 -4.31 20.81
N THR A 325 6.20 -3.48 21.66
CA THR A 325 6.40 -3.53 23.11
C THR A 325 5.96 -4.88 23.68
N TRP A 326 4.79 -5.36 23.28
CA TRP A 326 4.26 -6.67 23.67
C TRP A 326 5.14 -7.82 23.17
N MET A 327 5.68 -7.73 21.95
CA MET A 327 6.56 -8.75 21.38
C MET A 327 7.83 -8.88 22.21
N LYS A 328 8.47 -7.77 22.57
CA LYS A 328 9.65 -7.76 23.45
C LYS A 328 9.34 -8.40 24.79
N ALA A 329 8.23 -8.02 25.43
CA ALA A 329 7.82 -8.53 26.72
C ALA A 329 7.47 -10.04 26.71
N ASN A 330 6.96 -10.56 25.59
CA ASN A 330 6.49 -11.95 25.48
C ASN A 330 7.43 -12.85 24.68
N TRP A 331 8.66 -12.39 24.38
CA TRP A 331 9.55 -13.07 23.44
C TRP A 331 9.88 -14.51 23.82
N ALA A 332 10.10 -14.79 25.11
CA ALA A 332 10.35 -16.15 25.59
C ALA A 332 9.17 -17.09 25.30
N THR A 333 7.93 -16.61 25.52
CA THR A 333 6.71 -17.34 25.21
C THR A 333 6.54 -17.56 23.72
N LEU A 334 6.80 -16.53 22.90
CA LEU A 334 6.72 -16.60 21.44
C LEU A 334 7.72 -17.64 20.89
N LYS A 335 8.98 -17.64 21.35
CA LYS A 335 9.98 -18.64 20.94
C LYS A 335 9.58 -20.06 21.28
N LYS A 336 8.92 -20.27 22.42
CA LYS A 336 8.44 -21.61 22.84
C LYS A 336 7.26 -22.09 21.99
N LYS A 337 6.31 -21.20 21.69
CA LYS A 337 5.09 -21.52 20.91
C LYS A 337 5.35 -21.61 19.41
N LEU A 338 6.26 -20.79 18.88
CA LEU A 338 6.54 -20.66 17.45
C LEU A 338 7.99 -21.12 17.18
N PRO A 339 8.27 -22.43 17.19
CA PRO A 339 9.62 -22.92 16.95
C PRO A 339 10.12 -22.51 15.55
N PRO A 340 11.45 -22.36 15.37
CA PRO A 340 12.07 -21.95 14.10
C PRO A 340 11.74 -22.82 12.88
N SER A 341 11.27 -24.05 13.09
CA SER A 341 10.80 -24.94 12.02
C SER A 341 9.47 -24.50 11.40
N LEU A 342 8.73 -23.58 12.05
CA LEU A 342 7.49 -23.01 11.55
C LEU A 342 7.73 -21.61 10.97
N THR A 343 7.08 -21.30 9.86
CA THR A 343 7.15 -19.99 9.19
C THR A 343 6.48 -18.85 9.98
N MET A 344 5.75 -19.19 11.04
CA MET A 344 4.91 -18.23 11.77
C MET A 344 5.72 -17.22 12.60
N MET A 345 6.87 -17.63 13.17
CA MET A 345 7.74 -16.70 13.90
C MET A 345 8.18 -15.53 13.00
N GLY A 346 8.66 -15.84 11.79
CA GLY A 346 9.06 -14.80 10.83
C GLY A 346 7.91 -13.89 10.42
N SER A 347 6.68 -14.41 10.36
CA SER A 347 5.49 -13.61 10.07
C SER A 347 5.17 -12.64 11.21
N VAL A 348 5.22 -13.10 12.47
CA VAL A 348 5.00 -12.27 13.66
C VAL A 348 6.08 -11.19 13.78
N VAL A 349 7.36 -11.55 13.59
CA VAL A 349 8.48 -10.60 13.57
C VAL A 349 8.28 -9.54 12.49
N ALA A 350 7.98 -9.96 11.25
CA ALA A 350 7.75 -9.03 10.16
C ALA A 350 6.57 -8.08 10.45
N MET A 351 5.48 -8.61 11.00
CA MET A 351 4.30 -7.80 11.33
C MET A 351 4.56 -6.79 12.44
N GLY A 352 5.33 -7.13 13.47
CA GLY A 352 5.60 -6.23 14.58
C GLY A 352 6.76 -5.25 14.36
N THR A 353 7.50 -5.35 13.26
CA THR A 353 8.66 -4.48 12.96
C THR A 353 8.50 -3.68 11.68
N SER A 354 7.94 -4.24 10.61
CA SER A 354 7.81 -3.57 9.30
C SER A 354 6.92 -2.32 9.30
N GLY A 355 6.17 -2.06 10.36
CA GLY A 355 5.36 -0.85 10.53
C GLY A 355 6.19 0.41 10.81
N PHE A 356 7.40 0.26 11.35
CA PHE A 356 8.27 1.39 11.72
C PHE A 356 8.79 2.19 10.52
N THR A 357 9.18 3.44 10.78
CA THR A 357 9.50 4.43 9.75
C THR A 357 10.67 5.35 10.11
N SER A 358 11.44 5.06 11.16
CA SER A 358 12.58 5.90 11.57
C SER A 358 13.82 5.08 11.93
N GLU A 359 14.99 5.71 11.83
CA GLU A 359 16.28 5.11 12.20
C GLU A 359 16.33 4.70 13.68
N ALA A 360 15.74 5.51 14.57
CA ALA A 360 15.67 5.19 15.99
C ALA A 360 14.87 3.90 16.26
N GLN A 361 13.75 3.72 15.56
CA GLN A 361 12.95 2.49 15.65
C GLN A 361 13.71 1.29 15.08
N ARG A 362 14.41 1.47 13.96
CA ARG A 362 15.27 0.45 13.37
C ARG A 362 16.36 -0.01 14.34
N ALA A 363 17.05 0.94 14.98
CA ALA A 363 18.12 0.65 15.94
C ALA A 363 17.60 -0.12 17.16
N ASP A 364 16.39 0.18 17.66
CA ASP A 364 15.77 -0.59 18.74
C ASP A 364 15.46 -2.05 18.32
N VAL A 365 14.97 -2.25 17.10
CA VAL A 365 14.74 -3.58 16.53
C VAL A 365 16.04 -4.37 16.42
N GLU A 366 17.09 -3.79 15.84
CA GLU A 366 18.40 -4.44 15.72
C GLU A 366 19.01 -4.80 17.06
N LYS A 367 18.97 -3.86 18.02
CA LYS A 367 19.48 -4.07 19.37
C LYS A 367 18.80 -5.28 20.02
N PHE A 368 17.47 -5.32 19.98
CA PHE A 368 16.71 -6.43 20.56
C PHE A 368 17.09 -7.78 19.93
N PHE A 369 17.12 -7.86 18.60
CA PHE A 369 17.42 -9.13 17.90
C PHE A 369 18.88 -9.57 17.97
N LYS A 370 19.81 -8.65 18.19
CA LYS A 370 21.20 -8.96 18.51
C LYS A 370 21.31 -9.69 19.86
N GLU A 371 20.48 -9.33 20.84
CA GLU A 371 20.47 -9.94 22.17
C GLU A 371 19.76 -11.31 22.16
N VAL A 372 18.64 -11.44 21.46
CA VAL A 372 17.79 -12.64 21.55
C VAL A 372 18.01 -13.69 20.46
N GLY A 373 18.76 -13.34 19.40
CA GLY A 373 19.06 -14.18 18.24
C GLY A 373 17.98 -14.15 17.15
N THR A 374 18.39 -14.43 15.91
CA THR A 374 17.56 -14.30 14.69
C THR A 374 17.25 -15.61 13.98
N LYS A 375 17.71 -16.73 14.54
CA LYS A 375 17.64 -18.05 13.89
C LYS A 375 16.20 -18.45 13.54
N GLY A 376 15.94 -18.68 12.26
CA GLY A 376 14.64 -19.12 11.73
C GLY A 376 13.76 -18.00 11.16
N PHE A 377 14.22 -16.74 11.21
CA PHE A 377 13.49 -15.60 10.65
C PHE A 377 14.41 -14.50 10.12
N GLU A 378 15.68 -14.81 9.85
CA GLU A 378 16.72 -13.90 9.39
C GLU A 378 16.26 -13.09 8.17
N ARG A 379 15.66 -13.78 7.18
CA ARG A 379 15.14 -13.15 5.96
C ARG A 379 14.01 -12.17 6.25
N ASN A 380 13.07 -12.54 7.12
CA ASN A 380 11.93 -11.70 7.48
C ASN A 380 12.37 -10.45 8.24
N LEU A 381 13.34 -10.59 9.15
CA LEU A 381 13.90 -9.47 9.87
C LEU A 381 14.66 -8.54 8.92
N ALA A 382 15.53 -9.07 8.05
CA ALA A 382 16.26 -8.27 7.06
C ALA A 382 15.31 -7.46 6.17
N GLN A 383 14.28 -8.11 5.60
CA GLN A 383 13.26 -7.42 4.79
C GLN A 383 12.49 -6.36 5.57
N SER A 384 12.29 -6.55 6.88
CA SER A 384 11.62 -5.57 7.72
C SER A 384 12.52 -4.36 7.98
N LEU A 385 13.81 -4.59 8.27
CA LEU A 385 14.81 -3.51 8.41
C LEU A 385 14.95 -2.71 7.12
N ASP A 386 15.07 -3.38 5.95
CA ASP A 386 15.10 -2.72 4.64
C ASP A 386 13.84 -1.86 4.41
N SER A 387 12.67 -2.33 4.86
CA SER A 387 11.43 -1.56 4.77
C SER A 387 11.40 -0.35 5.70
N ILE A 388 12.06 -0.41 6.85
CA ILE A 388 12.18 0.73 7.77
C ILE A 388 13.13 1.75 7.16
N ASP A 389 14.28 1.32 6.64
CA ASP A 389 15.26 2.17 5.94
C ASP A 389 14.64 2.91 4.77
N ALA A 390 13.92 2.20 3.91
CA ALA A 390 13.23 2.79 2.77
C ALA A 390 12.22 3.87 3.21
N LYS A 391 11.48 3.65 4.30
CA LYS A 391 10.52 4.63 4.81
C LYS A 391 11.18 5.81 5.53
N ALA A 392 12.26 5.57 6.28
CA ALA A 392 13.04 6.61 6.94
C ALA A 392 13.67 7.56 5.91
N GLY A 393 14.36 7.01 4.90
CA GLY A 393 14.94 7.81 3.82
C GLY A 393 13.90 8.53 2.95
N TRP A 394 12.72 7.92 2.75
CA TRP A 394 11.60 8.59 2.07
C TRP A 394 11.11 9.81 2.87
N LEU A 395 10.90 9.66 4.18
CA LEU A 395 10.49 10.76 5.05
C LEU A 395 11.53 11.88 5.12
N GLU A 396 12.80 11.53 5.30
CA GLU A 396 13.89 12.52 5.37
C GLU A 396 13.91 13.43 4.14
N ARG A 397 13.71 12.83 2.97
CA ARG A 397 13.75 13.54 1.69
C ARG A 397 12.46 14.33 1.40
N ASP A 398 11.30 13.74 1.65
CA ASP A 398 10.03 14.22 1.09
C ASP A 398 9.04 14.78 2.12
N ALA A 399 9.31 14.71 3.44
CA ALA A 399 8.37 15.20 4.46
C ALA A 399 7.95 16.66 4.23
N LYS A 400 8.93 17.53 3.93
CA LYS A 400 8.68 18.95 3.65
C LYS A 400 7.96 19.16 2.31
N ASP A 401 8.34 18.43 1.26
CA ASP A 401 7.69 18.47 -0.06
C ASP A 401 6.20 18.12 0.03
N VAL A 402 5.87 17.08 0.80
CA VAL A 402 4.48 16.67 1.06
C VAL A 402 3.73 17.72 1.86
N GLU A 403 4.33 18.29 2.91
CA GLU A 403 3.69 19.32 3.71
C GLU A 403 3.37 20.58 2.89
N GLU A 404 4.29 21.03 2.03
CA GLU A 404 4.10 22.17 1.13
C GLU A 404 2.98 21.87 0.12
N TRP A 405 3.01 20.70 -0.53
CA TRP A 405 1.97 20.31 -1.47
C TRP A 405 0.58 20.26 -0.84
N LEU A 406 0.48 19.75 0.40
CA LEU A 406 -0.77 19.70 1.15
C LEU A 406 -1.32 21.11 1.44
N LYS A 407 -0.45 22.08 1.78
CA LYS A 407 -0.85 23.48 1.98
C LYS A 407 -1.34 24.13 0.68
N GLU A 408 -0.59 23.96 -0.40
CA GLU A 408 -0.96 24.50 -1.71
C GLU A 408 -2.29 23.95 -2.22
N ASN A 409 -2.58 22.68 -1.90
CA ASN A 409 -3.83 22.01 -2.25
C ASN A 409 -4.95 22.14 -1.18
N LYS A 410 -4.74 22.95 -0.14
CA LYS A 410 -5.72 23.27 0.92
C LYS A 410 -6.17 22.08 1.77
N TYR A 411 -5.27 21.13 2.00
CA TYR A 411 -5.48 20.02 2.94
C TYR A 411 -4.91 20.29 4.34
N LEU A 412 -3.94 21.20 4.43
CA LEU A 412 -3.26 21.67 5.64
C LEU A 412 -3.30 23.20 5.66
#